data_AF-A0A0S4I4V6-F1
#
_entry.id   AF-A0A0S4I4V6-F1
#
_cell.length_a   1.000
_cell.length_b   1.000
_cell.length_c   1.000
_cell.angle_alpha   90.00
_cell.angle_beta   90.00
_cell.angle_gamma   90.00
#
_symmetry.space_group_name_H-M   'P 1'
#
loop_
_entity.id
_entity.type
_entity.pdbx_description
1 polymer ?
#
loop_
_entity_poly.entity_id
_entity_poly.type
_entity_poly.pdbx_seq_one_letter_code
_entity_poly.pdbx_strand_id
1 'polypeptide(L)'
;MHQARYATVAKDLIEAIASSRYPVGGLLPTEIELCALYGVSRHTVRAAVEQLQSLGLVSRRKRIGTRVEARHPQIGYRQSIASLAELSHHLQAPVRQIRAVRQFVAAPEEAERLGLVPGEQYFCIEALHSTSAGHPLVVCASAVYAQSDYAQVIELAQAHPEQLIARLIEQHYERVIAVIDQHVQAQSLTLDQARVLSAEPGAPALCVVRHYREENGDLMAVCENLYPADRYSLVNQLRRDRMPASAAAVPPAF
;
A
#
# COMPACT_ATOMS: atom_id res chain seq x y z
N MET A 1 -28.64 7.54 -10.29
CA MET A 1 -29.33 6.67 -9.30
C MET A 1 -28.63 5.32 -9.00
N HIS A 2 -27.56 4.92 -9.72
CA HIS A 2 -26.93 3.60 -9.53
C HIS A 2 -26.00 3.49 -8.29
N GLN A 3 -25.59 4.64 -7.74
CA GLN A 3 -24.61 4.74 -6.64
C GLN A 3 -25.18 4.33 -5.27
N ALA A 4 -26.48 4.55 -5.04
CA ALA A 4 -27.10 4.25 -3.74
C ALA A 4 -27.32 2.74 -3.51
N ARG A 5 -27.55 1.96 -4.58
CA ARG A 5 -27.94 0.54 -4.45
C ARG A 5 -26.77 -0.38 -4.15
N TYR A 6 -25.56 -0.11 -4.66
CA TYR A 6 -24.40 -0.95 -4.35
C TYR A 6 -23.92 -0.73 -2.91
N ALA A 7 -23.99 0.51 -2.41
CA ALA A 7 -23.60 0.84 -1.05
C ALA A 7 -24.45 0.11 -0.01
N THR A 8 -25.76 -0.07 -0.26
CA THR A 8 -26.64 -0.88 0.59
C THR A 8 -26.25 -2.35 0.61
N VAL A 9 -25.94 -2.93 -0.56
CA VAL A 9 -25.48 -4.33 -0.68
C VAL A 9 -24.13 -4.52 0.02
N ALA A 10 -23.20 -3.59 -0.17
CA ALA A 10 -21.90 -3.63 0.51
C ALA A 10 -22.07 -3.56 2.03
N LYS A 11 -22.90 -2.65 2.53
CA LYS A 11 -23.17 -2.51 3.97
C LYS A 11 -23.73 -3.80 4.58
N ASP A 12 -24.73 -4.41 3.96
CA ASP A 12 -25.29 -5.67 4.47
C ASP A 12 -24.27 -6.80 4.46
N LEU A 13 -23.45 -6.92 3.40
CA LEU A 13 -22.39 -7.93 3.35
C LEU A 13 -21.30 -7.69 4.39
N ILE A 14 -20.98 -6.44 4.71
CA ILE A 14 -20.05 -6.09 5.80
C ILE A 14 -20.62 -6.54 7.15
N GLU A 15 -21.89 -6.24 7.43
CA GLU A 15 -22.57 -6.65 8.66
C GLU A 15 -22.69 -8.18 8.77
N ALA A 16 -22.90 -8.87 7.64
CA ALA A 16 -22.92 -10.32 7.55
C ALA A 16 -21.58 -10.96 7.92
N ILE A 17 -20.48 -10.38 7.45
CA ILE A 17 -19.13 -10.84 7.76
C ILE A 17 -18.80 -10.57 9.23
N ALA A 18 -19.16 -9.38 9.74
CA ALA A 18 -18.95 -9.01 11.13
C ALA A 18 -19.74 -9.92 12.12
N SER A 19 -20.99 -10.24 11.79
CA SER A 19 -21.83 -11.17 12.56
C SER A 19 -21.46 -12.65 12.38
N SER A 20 -20.40 -12.96 11.64
CA SER A 20 -19.95 -14.32 11.30
C SER A 20 -20.98 -15.17 10.52
N ARG A 21 -22.00 -14.54 9.92
CA ARG A 21 -22.88 -15.18 8.92
C ARG A 21 -22.05 -15.71 7.74
N TYR A 22 -21.01 -14.97 7.36
CA TYR A 22 -19.95 -15.45 6.48
C TYR A 22 -18.62 -15.47 7.25
N PRO A 23 -18.16 -16.64 7.74
CA PRO A 23 -16.95 -16.73 8.56
C PRO A 23 -15.68 -16.50 7.73
N VAL A 24 -14.62 -15.99 8.38
CA VAL A 24 -13.28 -15.89 7.79
C VAL A 24 -12.78 -17.26 7.35
N GLY A 25 -12.19 -17.31 6.15
CA GLY A 25 -11.82 -18.53 5.45
C GLY A 25 -12.95 -19.15 4.63
N GLY A 26 -14.21 -18.78 4.90
CA GLY A 26 -15.40 -19.18 4.14
C GLY A 26 -15.56 -18.43 2.83
N LEU A 27 -16.53 -18.85 2.02
CA LEU A 27 -16.85 -18.23 0.74
C LEU A 27 -18.11 -17.38 0.85
N LEU A 28 -18.08 -16.20 0.23
CA LEU A 28 -19.31 -15.48 -0.09
C LEU A 28 -20.07 -16.22 -1.20
N PRO A 29 -21.41 -16.05 -1.28
CA PRO A 29 -22.18 -16.50 -2.42
C PRO A 29 -21.62 -15.93 -3.73
N THR A 30 -21.82 -16.67 -4.82
CA THR A 30 -21.40 -16.26 -6.15
C THR A 30 -22.10 -14.98 -6.60
N GLU A 31 -21.53 -14.28 -7.59
CA GLU A 31 -22.13 -13.03 -8.08
C GLU A 31 -23.57 -13.24 -8.59
N ILE A 32 -23.87 -14.42 -9.14
CA ILE A 32 -25.22 -14.77 -9.61
C ILE A 32 -26.19 -14.95 -8.43
N GLU A 33 -25.75 -15.61 -7.37
CA GLU A 33 -26.56 -15.80 -6.15
C GLU A 33 -26.78 -14.47 -5.43
N LEU A 34 -25.77 -13.61 -5.35
CA LEU A 34 -25.90 -12.26 -4.80
C LEU A 34 -26.85 -11.39 -5.63
N CYS A 35 -26.83 -11.52 -6.97
CA CYS A 35 -27.82 -10.84 -7.83
C CYS A 35 -29.25 -11.26 -7.50
N ALA A 36 -29.48 -12.56 -7.31
CA ALA A 36 -30.79 -13.09 -6.95
C ALA A 36 -31.21 -12.67 -5.53
N LEU A 37 -30.28 -12.72 -4.57
CA LEU A 37 -30.53 -12.39 -3.16
C LEU A 37 -30.93 -10.92 -2.96
N TYR A 38 -30.25 -10.01 -3.66
CA TYR A 38 -30.47 -8.57 -3.49
C TYR A 38 -31.34 -7.95 -4.60
N GLY A 39 -31.73 -8.71 -5.62
CA GLY A 39 -32.55 -8.22 -6.74
C GLY A 39 -31.87 -7.12 -7.56
N VAL A 40 -30.54 -7.17 -7.68
CA VAL A 40 -29.73 -6.13 -8.34
C VAL A 40 -28.95 -6.67 -9.54
N SER A 41 -28.53 -5.77 -10.43
CA SER A 41 -27.71 -6.13 -11.58
C SER A 41 -26.33 -6.65 -11.16
N ARG A 42 -25.70 -7.45 -12.03
CA ARG A 42 -24.32 -7.93 -11.83
C ARG A 42 -23.33 -6.79 -11.62
N HIS A 43 -23.55 -5.65 -12.27
CA HIS A 43 -22.71 -4.46 -12.09
C HIS A 43 -22.76 -3.94 -10.65
N THR A 44 -23.95 -3.88 -10.05
CA THR A 44 -24.13 -3.48 -8.64
C THR A 44 -23.45 -4.44 -7.66
N VAL A 45 -23.60 -5.76 -7.89
CA VAL A 45 -22.92 -6.78 -7.06
C VAL A 45 -21.41 -6.67 -7.19
N ARG A 46 -20.89 -6.51 -8.41
CA ARG A 46 -19.44 -6.35 -8.64
C ARG A 46 -18.89 -5.13 -7.92
N ALA A 47 -19.57 -3.99 -8.01
CA ALA A 47 -19.19 -2.77 -7.30
C ALA A 47 -19.21 -2.95 -5.77
N ALA A 48 -20.22 -3.65 -5.22
CA ALA A 48 -20.28 -3.96 -3.80
C ALA A 48 -19.13 -4.89 -3.36
N VAL A 49 -18.86 -5.96 -4.11
CA VAL A 49 -17.76 -6.89 -3.83
C VAL A 49 -16.40 -6.20 -3.98
N GLU A 50 -16.25 -5.29 -4.94
CA GLU A 50 -15.05 -4.47 -5.09
C GLU A 50 -14.83 -3.54 -3.89
N GLN A 51 -15.89 -2.95 -3.35
CA GLN A 51 -15.83 -2.19 -2.09
C GLN A 51 -15.43 -3.10 -0.91
N LEU A 52 -15.94 -4.34 -0.83
CA LEU A 52 -15.50 -5.27 0.21
C LEU A 52 -14.02 -5.68 0.03
N GLN A 53 -13.57 -5.86 -1.22
CA GLN A 53 -12.15 -6.11 -1.51
C GLN A 53 -11.28 -4.92 -1.11
N SER A 54 -11.71 -3.68 -1.38
CA SER A 54 -10.96 -2.47 -0.99
C SER A 54 -10.87 -2.30 0.53
N LEU A 55 -11.87 -2.80 1.27
CA LEU A 55 -11.88 -2.84 2.74
C LEU A 55 -11.10 -4.03 3.34
N GLY A 56 -10.43 -4.84 2.50
CA GLY A 56 -9.66 -6.00 2.93
C GLY A 56 -10.50 -7.15 3.49
N LEU A 57 -11.83 -7.09 3.37
CA LEU A 57 -12.75 -8.09 3.92
C LEU A 57 -12.76 -9.38 3.13
N VAL A 58 -12.54 -9.31 1.81
CA VAL A 58 -12.64 -10.46 0.91
C VAL A 58 -11.54 -10.46 -0.15
N SER A 59 -11.25 -11.63 -0.73
CA SER A 59 -10.39 -11.79 -1.90
C SER A 59 -11.05 -12.62 -3.00
N ARG A 60 -10.91 -12.21 -4.27
CA ARG A 60 -11.35 -13.00 -5.43
C ARG A 60 -10.27 -14.00 -5.82
N ARG A 61 -10.64 -15.29 -5.93
CA ARG A 61 -9.75 -16.36 -6.40
C ARG A 61 -10.35 -17.09 -7.59
N LYS A 62 -9.59 -17.16 -8.69
CA LYS A 62 -10.01 -17.85 -9.92
C LYS A 62 -10.36 -19.31 -9.58
N ARG A 63 -11.55 -19.75 -9.99
CA ARG A 63 -12.14 -21.09 -9.75
C ARG A 63 -12.55 -21.42 -8.30
N ILE A 64 -12.34 -20.52 -7.34
CA ILE A 64 -12.72 -20.73 -5.92
C ILE A 64 -13.87 -19.79 -5.52
N GLY A 65 -13.95 -18.61 -6.12
CA GLY A 65 -14.96 -17.60 -5.79
C GLY A 65 -14.40 -16.48 -4.91
N THR A 66 -15.27 -15.81 -4.16
CA THR A 66 -14.91 -14.70 -3.28
C THR A 66 -14.78 -15.22 -1.86
N ARG A 67 -13.58 -15.19 -1.28
CA ARG A 67 -13.29 -15.72 0.06
C ARG A 67 -13.24 -14.61 1.09
N VAL A 68 -13.82 -14.82 2.27
CA VAL A 68 -13.74 -13.90 3.40
C VAL A 68 -12.36 -14.00 4.04
N GLU A 69 -11.64 -12.88 4.13
CA GLU A 69 -10.28 -12.81 4.68
C GLU A 69 -10.25 -12.17 6.07
N ALA A 70 -11.19 -11.27 6.39
CA ALA A 70 -11.24 -10.55 7.67
C ALA A 70 -12.68 -10.36 8.16
N ARG A 71 -12.87 -10.34 9.50
CA ARG A 71 -14.19 -10.13 10.13
C ARG A 71 -14.61 -8.66 10.20
N HIS A 72 -13.64 -7.78 10.37
CA HIS A 72 -13.85 -6.34 10.40
C HIS A 72 -13.11 -5.73 9.23
N PRO A 73 -13.61 -4.62 8.65
CA PRO A 73 -12.85 -3.87 7.66
C PRO A 73 -11.44 -3.70 8.20
N GLN A 74 -10.46 -4.22 7.47
CA GLN A 74 -9.10 -3.79 7.72
C GLN A 74 -9.08 -2.38 7.18
N ILE A 75 -9.31 -1.40 8.06
CA ILE A 75 -9.27 0.01 7.71
C ILE A 75 -7.80 0.32 7.44
N GLY A 76 -7.28 -0.13 6.30
CA GLY A 76 -5.86 -0.09 6.14
C GLY A 76 -5.39 -0.41 4.74
N TYR A 77 -4.42 0.40 4.34
CA TYR A 77 -3.80 0.34 3.04
C TYR A 77 -3.16 -1.05 2.86
N ARG A 78 -3.58 -1.76 1.81
CA ARG A 78 -3.12 -3.13 1.50
C ARG A 78 -2.17 -3.05 0.31
N GLN A 79 -0.87 -3.20 0.57
CA GLN A 79 0.11 -3.29 -0.51
C GLN A 79 0.32 -4.75 -0.92
N SER A 80 -0.04 -5.05 -2.16
CA SER A 80 0.45 -6.21 -2.92
C SER A 80 1.51 -5.67 -3.88
N ILE A 81 2.73 -6.17 -3.80
CA ILE A 81 3.85 -5.66 -4.60
C ILE A 81 4.34 -6.81 -5.49
N ALA A 82 3.91 -6.85 -6.75
CA ALA A 82 4.59 -7.62 -7.79
C ALA A 82 5.18 -6.73 -8.91
N SER A 83 4.91 -5.42 -8.93
CA SER A 83 5.54 -4.46 -9.85
C SER A 83 5.42 -2.99 -9.40
N LEU A 84 6.26 -2.11 -9.96
CA LEU A 84 6.16 -0.64 -9.80
C LEU A 84 4.82 -0.10 -10.32
N ALA A 85 4.21 -0.74 -11.32
CA ALA A 85 2.87 -0.44 -11.79
C ALA A 85 1.80 -0.76 -10.72
N GLU A 86 1.95 -1.85 -9.96
CA GLU A 86 1.03 -2.21 -8.85
C GLU A 86 1.19 -1.29 -7.64
N LEU A 87 2.41 -0.82 -7.36
CA LEU A 87 2.66 0.24 -6.38
C LEU A 87 1.91 1.53 -6.74
N SER A 88 1.68 1.79 -8.03
CA SER A 88 0.90 2.93 -8.54
C SER A 88 -0.59 2.63 -8.77
N HIS A 89 -0.99 1.37 -9.04
CA HIS A 89 -2.37 1.00 -9.44
C HIS A 89 -3.25 0.48 -8.30
N HIS A 90 -2.70 0.01 -7.18
CA HIS A 90 -3.50 -0.25 -5.96
C HIS A 90 -3.73 1.01 -5.12
N LEU A 91 -3.34 2.17 -5.65
CA LEU A 91 -3.50 3.47 -5.05
C LEU A 91 -4.90 4.03 -5.36
N GLN A 92 -5.85 3.80 -4.47
CA GLN A 92 -6.51 5.00 -3.93
C GLN A 92 -5.45 5.62 -3.02
N ALA A 93 -4.50 6.37 -3.62
CA ALA A 93 -3.41 6.96 -2.85
C ALA A 93 -4.09 7.81 -1.77
N PRO A 94 -3.85 7.53 -0.48
CA PRO A 94 -4.30 8.44 0.54
C PRO A 94 -3.81 9.86 0.17
N VAL A 95 -4.67 10.84 0.32
CA VAL A 95 -4.35 12.23 -0.05
C VAL A 95 -3.16 12.66 0.81
N ARG A 96 -2.03 12.93 0.16
CA ARG A 96 -0.83 13.44 0.83
C ARG A 96 -1.06 14.89 1.21
N GLN A 97 -0.78 15.22 2.47
CA GLN A 97 -0.65 16.59 2.96
C GLN A 97 0.77 16.80 3.47
N ILE A 98 1.53 17.65 2.79
CA ILE A 98 2.87 18.03 3.23
C ILE A 98 2.76 18.83 4.53
N ARG A 99 3.55 18.42 5.52
CA ARG A 99 3.61 18.99 6.86
C ARG A 99 4.81 19.90 7.05
N ALA A 100 5.96 19.46 6.53
CA ALA A 100 7.21 20.18 6.64
C ALA A 100 8.12 19.80 5.47
N VAL A 101 9.00 20.72 5.13
CA VAL A 101 10.12 20.48 4.23
C VAL A 101 11.36 21.00 4.94
N ARG A 102 12.39 20.17 5.06
CA ARG A 102 13.70 20.58 5.58
C ARG A 102 14.77 20.35 4.52
N GLN A 103 15.72 21.27 4.43
CA GLN A 103 16.97 21.06 3.71
C GLN A 103 18.08 20.82 4.75
N PHE A 104 19.01 19.92 4.43
CA PHE A 104 20.06 19.53 5.37
C PHE A 104 21.27 18.97 4.63
N VAL A 105 22.40 18.95 5.33
CA VAL A 105 23.60 18.20 4.93
C VAL A 105 23.57 16.87 5.66
N ALA A 106 23.73 15.76 4.95
CA ALA A 106 23.64 14.43 5.54
C ALA A 106 24.81 14.18 6.51
N ALA A 107 24.52 14.13 7.81
CA ALA A 107 25.48 13.74 8.83
C ALA A 107 25.79 12.22 8.70
N PRO A 108 26.99 11.75 9.11
CA PRO A 108 27.38 10.34 8.93
C PRO A 108 26.36 9.32 9.45
N GLU A 109 25.81 9.52 10.65
CA GLU A 109 24.82 8.60 11.25
C GLU A 109 23.49 8.58 10.48
N GLU A 110 23.01 9.75 10.03
CA GLU A 110 21.77 9.85 9.25
C GLU A 110 21.97 9.25 7.85
N ALA A 111 23.13 9.50 7.25
CA ALA A 111 23.52 8.95 5.96
C ALA A 111 23.60 7.42 5.99
N GLU A 112 24.22 6.83 7.01
CA GLU A 112 24.30 5.38 7.17
C GLU A 112 22.91 4.76 7.33
N ARG A 113 22.07 5.30 8.20
CA ARG A 113 20.72 4.80 8.46
C ARG A 113 19.84 4.83 7.21
N LEU A 114 19.93 5.90 6.43
CA LEU A 114 19.10 6.14 5.25
C LEU A 114 19.76 5.67 3.95
N GLY A 115 21.02 5.26 3.96
CA GLY A 115 21.79 4.95 2.75
C GLY A 115 22.09 6.18 1.87
N LEU A 116 22.16 7.37 2.46
CA LEU A 116 22.56 8.61 1.77
C LEU A 116 24.09 8.72 1.67
N VAL A 117 24.57 9.69 0.90
CA VAL A 117 25.99 10.03 0.84
C VAL A 117 26.31 11.07 1.93
N PRO A 118 27.22 10.78 2.88
CA PRO A 118 27.60 11.74 3.92
C PRO A 118 28.18 13.03 3.34
N GLY A 119 27.82 14.18 3.91
CA GLY A 119 28.31 15.49 3.48
C GLY A 119 27.59 16.10 2.26
N GLU A 120 26.76 15.33 1.57
CA GLU A 120 25.94 15.82 0.46
C GLU A 120 24.67 16.54 0.96
N GLN A 121 24.11 17.39 0.09
CA GLN A 121 22.91 18.18 0.39
C GLN A 121 21.63 17.45 -0.02
N TYR A 122 20.68 17.40 0.90
CA TYR A 122 19.39 16.75 0.72
C TYR A 122 18.26 17.65 1.18
N PHE A 123 17.05 17.33 0.72
CA PHE A 123 15.82 17.75 1.36
C PHE A 123 15.03 16.55 1.88
N CYS A 124 14.20 16.79 2.88
CA CYS A 124 13.22 15.84 3.39
C CYS A 124 11.83 16.48 3.34
N ILE A 125 10.89 15.82 2.67
CA ILE A 125 9.47 16.14 2.68
C ILE A 125 8.78 15.23 3.68
N GLU A 126 8.25 15.82 4.75
CA GLU A 126 7.43 15.13 5.74
C GLU A 126 5.96 15.34 5.40
N ALA A 127 5.17 14.27 5.40
CA ALA A 127 3.78 14.32 5.01
C ALA A 127 2.90 13.33 5.76
N LEU A 128 1.61 13.63 5.82
CA LEU A 128 0.57 12.73 6.29
C LEU A 128 -0.30 12.29 5.12
N HIS A 129 -0.78 11.07 5.22
CA HIS A 129 -1.57 10.42 4.20
C HIS A 129 -2.90 10.02 4.79
N SER A 130 -4.00 10.49 4.21
CA SER A 130 -5.37 10.23 4.70
C SER A 130 -6.23 9.51 3.66
N THR A 131 -7.14 8.64 4.09
CA THR A 131 -7.99 7.82 3.18
C THR A 131 -8.83 8.61 2.17
N SER A 132 -9.23 9.84 2.49
CA SER A 132 -9.90 10.75 1.55
C SER A 132 -9.72 12.21 1.97
N ALA A 133 -9.92 13.13 1.03
CA ALA A 133 -10.02 14.55 1.35
C ALA A 133 -11.24 14.77 2.26
N GLY A 134 -11.03 15.28 3.48
CA GLY A 134 -12.09 15.62 4.43
C GLY A 134 -12.48 14.56 5.47
N HIS A 135 -11.92 13.34 5.45
CA HIS A 135 -12.04 12.38 6.57
C HIS A 135 -10.70 12.22 7.31
N PRO A 136 -10.71 12.22 8.66
CA PRO A 136 -9.52 12.52 9.48
C PRO A 136 -8.58 11.35 9.73
N LEU A 137 -8.87 10.14 9.23
CA LEU A 137 -8.01 9.00 9.55
C LEU A 137 -6.72 9.05 8.74
N VAL A 138 -5.65 9.49 9.40
CA VAL A 138 -4.28 9.38 8.92
C VAL A 138 -3.88 7.92 8.91
N VAL A 139 -3.59 7.39 7.72
CA VAL A 139 -3.15 6.00 7.54
C VAL A 139 -1.64 5.84 7.61
N CYS A 140 -0.90 6.91 7.31
CA CYS A 140 0.54 6.87 7.22
C CYS A 140 1.16 8.25 7.46
N ALA A 141 2.31 8.26 8.13
CA ALA A 141 3.24 9.38 8.12
C ALA A 141 4.43 8.98 7.24
N SER A 142 4.88 9.89 6.38
CA SER A 142 6.00 9.61 5.48
C SER A 142 7.07 10.69 5.58
N ALA A 143 8.32 10.28 5.43
CA ALA A 143 9.46 11.16 5.18
C ALA A 143 10.13 10.72 3.87
N VAL A 144 10.24 11.65 2.91
CA VAL A 144 10.90 11.39 1.62
C VAL A 144 12.14 12.25 1.51
N TYR A 145 13.28 11.60 1.32
CA TYR A 145 14.61 12.18 1.22
C TYR A 145 15.09 12.10 -0.23
N ALA A 146 15.58 13.21 -0.77
CA ALA A 146 16.22 13.23 -2.08
C ALA A 146 17.28 14.33 -2.13
N GLN A 147 18.23 14.22 -3.07
CA GLN A 147 19.29 15.22 -3.23
C GLN A 147 18.70 16.59 -3.56
N SER A 148 19.36 17.65 -3.10
CA SER A 148 18.89 19.03 -3.32
C SER A 148 18.74 19.42 -4.79
N ASP A 149 19.43 18.75 -5.71
CA ASP A 149 19.28 18.93 -7.15
C ASP A 149 17.85 18.63 -7.62
N TYR A 150 17.10 17.81 -6.86
CA TYR A 150 15.70 17.49 -7.12
C TYR A 150 14.69 18.43 -6.46
N ALA A 151 15.12 19.57 -5.90
CA ALA A 151 14.26 20.44 -5.08
C ALA A 151 13.00 20.98 -5.81
N GLN A 152 12.98 21.08 -7.14
CA GLN A 152 11.78 21.53 -7.87
C GLN A 152 10.59 20.58 -7.70
N VAL A 153 10.85 19.31 -7.37
CA VAL A 153 9.79 18.33 -7.09
C VAL A 153 9.01 18.66 -5.81
N ILE A 154 9.53 19.50 -4.91
CA ILE A 154 8.78 19.93 -3.71
C ILE A 154 7.45 20.60 -4.11
N GLU A 155 7.47 21.46 -5.12
CA GLU A 155 6.27 22.14 -5.63
C GLU A 155 5.35 21.16 -6.37
N LEU A 156 5.91 20.28 -7.19
CA LEU A 156 5.15 19.22 -7.87
C LEU A 156 4.46 18.28 -6.87
N ALA A 157 5.12 17.99 -5.74
CA ALA A 157 4.58 17.16 -4.69
C ALA A 157 3.41 17.85 -3.95
N GLN A 158 3.30 19.18 -3.99
CA GLN A 158 2.11 19.88 -3.51
C GLN A 158 0.98 19.83 -4.54
N ALA A 159 1.31 20.00 -5.83
CA ALA A 159 0.35 20.01 -6.92
C ALA A 159 -0.26 18.63 -7.23
N HIS A 160 0.50 17.56 -7.01
CA HIS A 160 0.13 16.18 -7.34
C HIS A 160 0.17 15.28 -6.09
N PRO A 161 -0.70 15.52 -5.08
CA PRO A 161 -0.71 14.78 -3.82
C PRO A 161 -0.96 13.26 -3.98
N GLU A 162 -1.54 12.85 -5.09
CA GLU A 162 -1.83 11.45 -5.45
C GLU A 162 -0.63 10.67 -5.98
N GLN A 163 0.43 11.37 -6.44
CA GLN A 163 1.60 10.73 -7.06
C GLN A 163 2.73 10.49 -6.06
N LEU A 164 3.51 9.44 -6.28
CA LEU A 164 4.72 9.19 -5.49
C LEU A 164 5.78 10.25 -5.82
N ILE A 165 6.42 10.81 -4.80
CA ILE A 165 7.50 11.81 -5.00
C ILE A 165 8.63 11.25 -5.87
N ALA A 166 9.01 9.98 -5.70
CA ALA A 166 10.00 9.35 -6.57
C ALA A 166 9.59 9.32 -8.06
N ARG A 167 8.29 9.14 -8.36
CA ARG A 167 7.78 9.22 -9.74
C ARG A 167 7.79 10.64 -10.28
N LEU A 168 7.52 11.64 -9.43
CA LEU A 168 7.65 13.04 -9.82
C LEU A 168 9.12 13.40 -10.15
N ILE A 169 10.09 12.87 -9.40
CA ILE A 169 11.52 13.01 -9.72
C ILE A 169 11.83 12.37 -11.08
N GLU A 170 11.42 11.11 -11.25
CA GLU A 170 11.62 10.36 -12.49
C GLU A 170 11.10 11.11 -13.73
N GLN A 171 9.87 11.63 -13.65
CA GLN A 171 9.22 12.35 -14.75
C GLN A 171 9.84 13.74 -15.01
N HIS A 172 10.11 14.51 -13.95
CA HIS A 172 10.55 15.90 -14.09
C HIS A 172 12.03 16.03 -14.47
N TYR A 173 12.86 15.10 -14.00
CA TYR A 173 14.31 15.11 -14.24
C TYR A 173 14.77 14.08 -15.26
N GLU A 174 13.84 13.43 -15.96
CA GLU A 174 14.12 12.40 -16.97
C GLU A 174 15.05 11.28 -16.46
N ARG A 175 14.87 10.90 -15.19
CA ARG A 175 15.58 9.78 -14.56
C ARG A 175 14.76 8.51 -14.71
N VAL A 176 15.33 7.36 -14.35
CA VAL A 176 14.63 6.06 -14.43
C VAL A 176 14.82 5.30 -13.12
N ILE A 177 13.71 4.92 -12.49
CA ILE A 177 13.74 3.99 -11.35
C ILE A 177 13.93 2.58 -11.90
N ALA A 178 15.16 2.06 -11.80
CA ALA A 178 15.48 0.70 -12.22
C ALA A 178 15.23 -0.32 -11.10
N VAL A 179 15.60 0.03 -9.85
CA VAL A 179 15.54 -0.89 -8.71
C VAL A 179 14.86 -0.20 -7.52
N ILE A 180 14.05 -0.97 -6.79
CA ILE A 180 13.46 -0.55 -5.52
C ILE A 180 13.81 -1.58 -4.46
N ASP A 181 14.71 -1.20 -3.55
CA ASP A 181 14.97 -1.99 -2.35
C ASP A 181 13.93 -1.62 -1.30
N GLN A 182 13.21 -2.61 -0.76
CA GLN A 182 12.21 -2.38 0.28
C GLN A 182 12.55 -3.16 1.54
N HIS A 183 12.69 -2.45 2.65
CA HIS A 183 12.83 -3.02 3.99
C HIS A 183 11.58 -2.75 4.81
N VAL A 184 11.11 -3.78 5.51
CA VAL A 184 9.90 -3.71 6.33
C VAL A 184 10.24 -4.18 7.74
N GLN A 185 9.97 -3.33 8.72
CA GLN A 185 10.28 -3.59 10.12
C GLN A 185 9.06 -3.27 10.98
N ALA A 186 8.89 -4.04 12.06
CA ALA A 186 7.94 -3.70 13.10
C ALA A 186 8.63 -2.78 14.12
N GLN A 187 7.91 -1.76 14.60
CA GLN A 187 8.36 -0.90 15.68
C GLN A 187 7.19 -0.48 16.57
N SER A 188 7.50 -0.02 17.78
CA SER A 188 6.53 0.68 18.63
C SER A 188 6.53 2.17 18.30
N LEU A 189 5.35 2.78 18.21
CA LEU A 189 5.22 4.21 17.98
C LEU A 189 5.81 5.00 19.15
N THR A 190 6.69 5.95 18.86
CA THR A 190 7.08 6.97 19.84
C THR A 190 5.89 7.86 20.18
N LEU A 191 5.99 8.59 21.27
CA LEU A 191 4.93 9.50 21.71
C LEU A 191 4.62 10.58 20.65
N ASP A 192 5.62 11.11 19.95
CA ASP A 192 5.41 12.09 18.89
C ASP A 192 4.83 11.47 17.62
N GLN A 193 5.29 10.28 17.22
CA GLN A 193 4.71 9.54 16.10
C GLN A 193 3.24 9.19 16.36
N ALA A 194 2.93 8.72 17.56
CA ALA A 194 1.57 8.38 17.97
C ALA A 194 0.63 9.60 17.94
N ARG A 195 1.10 10.77 18.42
CA ARG A 195 0.33 12.03 18.32
C ARG A 195 0.03 12.39 16.87
N VAL A 196 1.04 12.39 16.02
CA VAL A 196 0.91 12.74 14.60
C VAL A 196 -0.05 11.79 13.88
N LEU A 197 0.03 10.50 14.19
CA LEU A 197 -0.81 9.46 13.61
C LEU A 197 -2.17 9.34 14.30
N SER A 198 -2.47 10.09 15.38
CA SER A 198 -3.67 9.87 16.21
C SER A 198 -3.83 8.40 16.63
N ALA A 199 -2.75 7.82 17.15
CA ALA A 199 -2.68 6.45 17.66
C ALA A 199 -2.22 6.45 19.13
N GLU A 200 -2.24 5.29 19.77
CA GLU A 200 -1.76 5.16 21.14
C GLU A 200 -0.21 5.11 21.18
N PRO A 201 0.45 5.83 22.11
CA PRO A 201 1.89 5.69 22.34
C PRO A 201 2.27 4.24 22.64
N GLY A 202 3.35 3.75 22.01
CA GLY A 202 3.80 2.36 22.14
C GLY A 202 3.03 1.36 21.28
N ALA A 203 1.93 1.77 20.61
CA ALA A 203 1.19 0.89 19.71
C ALA A 203 2.10 0.32 18.61
N PRO A 204 1.87 -0.92 18.17
CA PRO A 204 2.64 -1.52 17.11
C PRO A 204 2.39 -0.81 15.78
N ALA A 205 3.45 -0.66 15.01
CA ALA A 205 3.44 -0.08 13.68
C ALA A 205 4.43 -0.80 12.76
N LEU A 206 4.18 -0.68 11.46
CA LEU A 206 5.11 -1.12 10.42
C LEU A 206 5.83 0.10 9.86
N CYS A 207 7.15 0.07 9.89
CA CYS A 207 8.02 0.98 9.18
C CYS A 207 8.43 0.33 7.85
N VAL A 208 8.14 1.00 6.75
CA VAL A 208 8.51 0.58 5.39
C VAL A 208 9.47 1.60 4.83
N VAL A 209 10.71 1.20 4.64
CA VAL A 209 11.76 2.01 4.02
C VAL A 209 11.97 1.53 2.59
N ARG A 210 11.99 2.46 1.64
CA ARG A 210 12.25 2.20 0.21
C ARG A 210 13.40 3.04 -0.30
N HIS A 211 14.33 2.40 -0.98
CA HIS A 211 15.39 3.06 -1.73
C HIS A 211 15.08 2.91 -3.22
N TYR A 212 14.91 4.04 -3.90
CA TYR A 212 14.69 4.08 -5.34
C TYR A 212 16.03 4.36 -6.01
N ARG A 213 16.49 3.43 -6.86
CA ARG A 213 17.80 3.48 -7.50
C ARG A 213 17.70 3.46 -9.01
N GLU A 214 18.66 4.11 -9.63
CA GLU A 214 18.89 4.06 -11.08
C GLU A 214 19.68 2.80 -11.46
N GLU A 215 19.78 2.54 -12.77
CA GLU A 215 20.46 1.34 -13.32
C GLU A 215 21.94 1.27 -12.90
N ASN A 216 22.60 2.43 -12.76
CA ASN A 216 23.98 2.53 -12.31
C ASN A 216 24.15 2.35 -10.79
N GLY A 217 23.06 2.16 -10.04
CA GLY A 217 23.04 1.99 -8.59
C GLY A 217 22.89 3.28 -7.78
N ASP A 218 22.91 4.44 -8.44
CA ASP A 218 22.79 5.74 -7.77
C ASP A 218 21.43 5.87 -7.08
N LEU A 219 21.45 6.49 -5.90
CA LEU A 219 20.26 6.70 -5.10
C LEU A 219 19.51 7.94 -5.57
N MET A 220 18.29 7.74 -6.08
CA MET A 220 17.42 8.83 -6.50
C MET A 220 16.61 9.39 -5.32
N ALA A 221 16.03 8.51 -4.50
CA ALA A 221 15.24 8.91 -3.34
C ALA A 221 15.15 7.79 -2.30
N VAL A 222 14.92 8.18 -1.04
CA VAL A 222 14.57 7.29 0.07
C VAL A 222 13.20 7.69 0.61
N CYS A 223 12.35 6.73 0.89
CA CYS A 223 11.06 6.99 1.50
C CYS A 223 10.87 6.10 2.71
N GLU A 224 10.69 6.71 3.88
CA GLU A 224 10.27 6.04 5.10
C GLU A 224 8.77 6.27 5.29
N ASN A 225 8.03 5.19 5.48
CA ASN A 225 6.60 5.23 5.73
C ASN A 225 6.29 4.50 7.03
N LEU A 226 5.57 5.17 7.92
CA LEU A 226 5.16 4.61 9.19
C LEU A 226 3.64 4.41 9.23
N TYR A 227 3.24 3.16 9.38
CA TYR A 227 1.84 2.75 9.38
C TYR A 227 1.46 2.13 10.73
N PRO A 228 0.45 2.67 11.45
CA PRO A 228 -0.16 1.97 12.58
C PRO A 228 -0.65 0.57 12.18
N ALA A 229 -0.44 -0.43 13.04
CA ALA A 229 -0.73 -1.84 12.70
C ALA A 229 -2.23 -2.12 12.48
N ASP A 230 -3.11 -1.32 13.08
CA ASP A 230 -4.56 -1.36 12.84
C ASP A 230 -4.94 -0.76 11.47
N ARG A 231 -4.00 -0.09 10.79
CA ARG A 231 -4.25 0.71 9.57
C ARG A 231 -3.47 0.31 8.34
N TYR A 232 -2.73 -0.79 8.38
CA TYR A 232 -1.97 -1.23 7.23
C TYR A 232 -1.68 -2.71 7.30
N SER A 233 -1.77 -3.38 6.15
CA SER A 233 -1.35 -4.77 6.02
C SER A 233 -0.50 -4.94 4.76
N LEU A 234 0.66 -5.56 4.94
CA LEU A 234 1.50 -6.00 3.83
C LEU A 234 1.15 -7.44 3.49
N VAL A 235 0.82 -7.70 2.23
CA VAL A 235 0.50 -9.06 1.77
C VAL A 235 1.39 -9.39 0.58
N ASN A 236 2.30 -10.34 0.78
CA ASN A 236 3.13 -10.87 -0.28
C ASN A 236 2.65 -12.29 -0.67
N GLN A 237 2.37 -12.51 -1.96
CA GLN A 237 2.01 -13.82 -2.48
C GLN A 237 3.17 -14.36 -3.34
N LEU A 238 3.91 -15.31 -2.77
CA LEU A 238 4.96 -16.01 -3.49
C LEU A 238 4.36 -17.20 -4.24
N ARG A 239 4.75 -17.37 -5.50
CA ARG A 239 4.42 -18.54 -6.32
C ARG A 239 5.69 -19.32 -6.57
N ARG A 240 5.60 -20.64 -6.46
CA ARG A 240 6.70 -21.52 -6.81
C ARG A 240 6.90 -21.49 -8.32
N ASP A 241 8.14 -21.33 -8.77
CA ASP A 241 8.49 -21.56 -10.17
C ASP A 241 8.11 -22.98 -10.57
N ARG A 242 7.50 -23.12 -11.76
CA ARG A 242 7.25 -24.46 -12.31
C ARG A 242 8.60 -25.12 -12.54
N MET A 243 8.89 -26.20 -11.82
CA MET A 243 10.00 -27.07 -12.20
C MET A 243 9.80 -27.48 -13.66
N PRO A 244 10.81 -27.38 -14.54
CA PRO A 244 10.73 -28.01 -15.85
C PRO A 244 10.48 -29.50 -15.63
N ALA A 245 9.49 -30.06 -16.32
CA ALA A 245 9.20 -31.48 -16.30
C ALA A 245 10.33 -32.23 -17.03
N SER A 246 11.40 -32.57 -16.32
CA SER A 246 12.43 -33.51 -16.82
C SER A 246 13.26 -34.07 -15.67
N ALA A 247 12.84 -35.23 -15.15
CA ALA A 247 13.69 -36.35 -14.72
C ALA A 247 12.82 -37.42 -14.02
N ALA A 248 11.81 -37.94 -14.71
CA ALA A 248 11.08 -39.13 -14.26
C ALA A 248 10.89 -40.06 -15.45
N ALA A 249 11.92 -40.87 -15.71
CA ALA A 249 11.87 -42.23 -16.26
C ALA A 249 13.21 -42.54 -16.96
N VAL A 250 14.22 -42.95 -16.18
CA VAL A 250 15.16 -43.95 -16.70
C VAL A 250 14.43 -45.28 -16.55
N PRO A 251 14.01 -45.98 -17.63
CA PRO A 251 13.46 -47.32 -17.48
C PRO A 251 14.58 -48.26 -16.99
N PRO A 252 14.29 -49.26 -16.14
CA PRO A 252 15.27 -50.24 -15.75
C PRO A 252 15.68 -51.05 -17.00
N ALA A 253 16.99 -51.16 -17.23
CA ALA A 253 17.53 -52.11 -18.18
C ALA A 253 17.28 -53.53 -17.65
N PHE A 254 16.55 -54.33 -18.41
CA PHE A 254 16.57 -55.79 -18.38
C PHE A 254 16.69 -56.28 -19.81
#